data_AF-B3RY18-F1
#
_entry.id   AF-B3RY18-F1
#
_cell.length_a   1.000
_cell.length_b   1.000
_cell.length_c   1.000
_cell.angle_alpha   90.00
_cell.angle_beta   90.00
_cell.angle_gamma   90.00
#
_symmetry.space_group_name_H-M   'P 1'
#
loop_
_entity.id
_entity.type
_entity.pdbx_description
1 polymer ?
#
loop_
_entity_poly.entity_id
_entity_poly.type
_entity_poly.pdbx_seq_one_letter_code
_entity_poly.pdbx_strand_id
1 'polypeptide(L)'
;MEREKAAKLKEIRILGEFNQGHQQVQSISNNYRNQWVTPPKFNKRTPQLPDAEGGEKSLASDTQEYKRTTERDNIDAGSINDNSLLILPSSAISTFNISTESSDLGTGKWSNTFKKKNIVDQFQEQTADMKTRDYKLALHRKYEENIVSKLRDLEYENSLLKAQLAEVAAMKELEIGDLKKQLGKGEYELEKAEQAFSYANSELKQRVDSMHATILDRDLTIQKLKEYQDIQVVEICHLKKRNSQLEKYLADLPTADEFERTKQEISKFQPRYIINTCSLNFLIFFKAIFEAEVKSLKYRLSQNNGDSASSESIVNHTIAKEDENVDIKKFQLINKYLSEENERVKKFLQSKHQKLLEVLSDKQHNIEQYQHRLTEEKDIISGLSKSLKERDSTIKQLQMSIKTVSNQNQDILEQNIELQELCNKLKLNQLDTKVGKYQQIEKELTRCIKELSSIVQICIARTQGKDPNLSLLLGLEASNSSTRNQNIRGSEDDVEDNISKIRRLQLEISKLRDQVSEQYAEDIGKTCPVQ
;
A
#
# COMPACT_ATOMS: atom_id res chain seq x y z
N MET A 1 -14.93 -36.84 70.28
CA MET A 1 -14.66 -37.84 69.22
C MET A 1 -15.20 -37.43 67.85
N GLU A 2 -16.51 -37.24 67.63
CA GLU A 2 -17.01 -36.90 66.28
C GLU A 2 -16.54 -35.54 65.75
N ARG A 3 -16.49 -34.51 66.60
CA ARG A 3 -15.91 -33.20 66.22
C ARG A 3 -14.42 -33.29 65.86
N GLU A 4 -13.69 -34.18 66.50
CA GLU A 4 -12.27 -34.41 66.22
C GLU A 4 -12.06 -35.18 64.91
N LYS A 5 -12.92 -36.16 64.62
CA LYS A 5 -12.96 -36.83 63.30
C LYS A 5 -13.32 -35.84 62.18
N ALA A 6 -14.28 -34.95 62.41
CA ALA A 6 -14.65 -33.92 61.44
C ALA A 6 -13.51 -32.90 61.20
N ALA A 7 -12.78 -32.52 62.25
CA ALA A 7 -11.61 -31.65 62.12
C ALA A 7 -10.48 -32.32 61.31
N LYS A 8 -10.17 -33.59 61.60
CA LYS A 8 -9.16 -34.36 60.84
C LYS A 8 -9.56 -34.57 59.38
N LEU A 9 -10.83 -34.80 59.09
CA LEU A 9 -11.34 -34.90 57.71
C LEU A 9 -11.23 -33.56 56.95
N LYS A 10 -11.47 -32.44 57.64
CA LYS A 10 -11.31 -31.11 57.05
C LYS A 10 -9.84 -30.80 56.76
N GLU A 11 -8.93 -31.19 57.65
CA GLU A 11 -7.49 -31.05 57.46
C GLU A 11 -6.98 -31.90 56.29
N ILE A 12 -7.42 -33.15 56.18
CA ILE A 12 -7.09 -34.04 55.04
C ILE A 12 -7.60 -33.44 53.71
N ARG A 13 -8.81 -32.85 53.70
CA ARG A 13 -9.35 -32.19 52.50
C ARG A 13 -8.50 -31.00 52.08
N ILE A 14 -8.11 -30.13 53.02
CA ILE A 14 -7.26 -28.96 52.75
C ILE A 14 -5.88 -29.40 52.23
N LEU A 15 -5.29 -30.44 52.81
CA LEU A 15 -4.01 -30.98 52.34
C LEU A 15 -4.12 -31.59 50.93
N GLY A 16 -5.26 -32.22 50.60
CA GLY A 16 -5.54 -32.72 49.26
C GLY A 16 -5.64 -31.60 48.22
N GLU A 17 -6.37 -30.53 48.54
CA GLU A 17 -6.51 -29.34 47.68
C GLU A 17 -5.17 -28.62 47.50
N PHE A 18 -4.37 -28.51 48.58
CA PHE A 18 -3.03 -27.92 48.51
C PHE A 18 -2.07 -28.74 47.62
N ASN A 19 -2.07 -30.06 47.74
CA ASN A 19 -1.25 -30.94 46.88
C ASN A 19 -1.68 -30.88 45.41
N GLN A 20 -2.98 -30.81 45.14
CA GLN A 20 -3.50 -30.66 43.78
C GLN A 20 -3.09 -29.31 43.16
N GLY A 21 -3.20 -28.23 43.95
CA GLY A 21 -2.70 -26.91 43.54
C GLY A 21 -1.18 -26.91 43.28
N HIS A 22 -0.41 -27.58 44.13
CA HIS A 22 1.04 -27.70 43.95
C HIS A 22 1.41 -28.46 42.67
N GLN A 23 0.73 -29.58 42.37
CA GLN A 23 0.92 -30.32 41.13
C GLN A 23 0.55 -29.50 39.88
N GLN A 24 -0.49 -28.67 39.97
CA GLN A 24 -0.90 -27.78 38.88
C GLN A 24 0.14 -26.68 38.63
N VAL A 25 0.68 -26.07 39.69
CA VAL A 25 1.76 -25.08 39.59
C VAL A 25 3.04 -25.69 39.04
N GLN A 26 3.40 -26.91 39.46
CA GLN A 26 4.55 -27.62 38.88
C GLN A 26 4.35 -27.95 37.39
N SER A 27 3.13 -28.35 36.99
CA SER A 27 2.80 -28.61 35.59
C SER A 27 2.91 -27.36 34.73
N ILE A 28 2.42 -26.22 35.24
CA ILE A 28 2.54 -24.91 34.59
C ILE A 28 4.02 -24.49 34.50
N SER A 29 4.77 -24.62 35.59
CA SER A 29 6.20 -24.29 35.63
C SER A 29 7.02 -25.12 34.64
N ASN A 30 6.74 -26.42 34.54
CA ASN A 30 7.38 -27.30 33.55
C ASN A 30 7.01 -26.93 32.11
N ASN A 31 5.77 -26.52 31.87
CA ASN A 31 5.33 -26.08 30.54
C ASN A 31 6.03 -24.78 30.13
N TYR A 32 6.15 -23.81 31.04
CA TYR A 32 6.96 -22.61 30.80
C TYR A 32 8.44 -22.96 30.61
N ARG A 33 9.03 -23.81 31.46
CA ARG A 33 10.44 -24.21 31.32
C ARG A 33 10.73 -24.84 29.95
N ASN A 34 9.81 -25.64 29.41
CA ASN A 34 9.97 -26.26 28.10
C ASN A 34 9.79 -25.27 26.93
N GLN A 35 9.04 -24.17 27.11
CA GLN A 35 8.92 -23.11 26.09
C GLN A 35 10.17 -22.23 25.98
N TRP A 36 11.00 -22.13 27.03
CA TRP A 36 12.19 -21.26 27.04
C TRP A 36 13.51 -22.00 26.75
N VAL A 37 13.54 -23.33 26.76
CA VAL A 37 14.77 -24.12 26.54
C VAL A 37 15.06 -24.40 25.06
N THR A 38 14.10 -24.18 24.16
CA THR A 38 14.37 -24.18 22.71
C THR A 38 14.56 -22.74 22.23
N PRO A 39 15.81 -22.26 22.01
CA PRO A 39 16.02 -20.98 21.37
C PRO A 39 15.39 -21.03 19.97
N PRO A 40 14.71 -19.95 19.52
CA PRO A 40 14.22 -19.89 18.16
C PRO A 40 15.44 -20.01 17.23
N LYS A 41 15.40 -20.97 16.31
CA LYS A 41 16.38 -21.09 15.23
C LYS A 41 16.30 -19.81 14.39
N PHE A 42 17.14 -18.83 14.71
CA PHE A 42 17.39 -17.68 13.86
C PHE A 42 18.04 -18.21 12.58
N ASN A 43 17.23 -18.34 11.53
CA ASN A 43 17.71 -18.62 10.19
C ASN A 43 18.43 -17.36 9.69
N LYS A 44 19.73 -17.25 9.97
CA LYS A 44 20.60 -16.25 9.34
C LYS A 44 20.70 -16.61 7.84
N ARG A 45 19.82 -16.03 7.03
CA ARG A 45 20.09 -15.89 5.59
C ARG A 45 20.84 -14.57 5.39
N THR A 46 22.16 -14.66 5.40
CA THR A 46 23.04 -13.73 4.71
C THR A 46 22.70 -13.74 3.21
N PRO A 47 22.63 -12.59 2.52
CA PRO A 47 22.55 -12.57 1.08
C PRO A 47 23.94 -12.95 0.53
N GLN A 48 24.06 -14.15 -0.05
CA GLN A 48 25.20 -14.50 -0.88
C GLN A 48 25.04 -13.80 -2.23
N LEU A 49 26.01 -12.95 -2.58
CA LEU A 49 26.29 -12.57 -3.96
C LEU A 49 26.59 -13.85 -4.77
N PRO A 50 26.23 -13.92 -6.06
CA PRO A 50 26.66 -15.02 -6.91
C PRO A 50 28.14 -14.85 -7.23
N ASP A 51 28.95 -15.79 -6.76
CA ASP A 51 30.34 -15.98 -7.18
C ASP A 51 30.37 -16.29 -8.68
N ALA A 52 31.14 -15.46 -9.39
CA ALA A 52 31.68 -15.76 -10.70
C ALA A 52 32.94 -16.61 -10.51
N GLU A 53 32.95 -17.82 -11.07
CA GLU A 53 34.10 -18.66 -11.46
C GLU A 53 33.51 -20.06 -11.75
N GLY A 54 33.80 -20.77 -12.83
CA GLY A 54 34.72 -20.59 -13.94
C GLY A 54 34.51 -21.78 -14.87
N GLY A 55 34.66 -21.54 -16.17
CA GLY A 55 34.60 -22.56 -17.22
C GLY A 55 35.53 -22.18 -18.34
N GLU A 56 36.81 -21.95 -18.01
CA GLU A 56 37.89 -21.91 -18.99
C GLU A 56 38.06 -23.30 -19.62
N LYS A 57 38.03 -23.35 -20.95
CA LYS A 57 38.91 -24.23 -21.73
C LYS A 57 39.09 -23.69 -23.15
N SER A 58 40.36 -23.71 -23.54
CA SER A 58 41.00 -23.63 -24.87
C SER A 58 41.20 -22.27 -25.56
N LEU A 59 42.39 -21.74 -25.30
CA LEU A 59 43.38 -21.08 -26.16
C LEU A 59 43.28 -21.25 -27.70
N ALA A 60 43.82 -20.20 -28.35
CA ALA A 60 44.46 -20.09 -29.68
C ALA A 60 43.48 -20.10 -30.87
N SER A 61 43.47 -19.16 -31.82
CA SER A 61 44.44 -18.20 -32.39
C SER A 61 43.56 -17.12 -33.08
N ASP A 62 43.85 -15.85 -33.24
CA ASP A 62 44.94 -15.25 -34.00
C ASP A 62 45.00 -13.75 -33.69
N THR A 63 46.22 -13.24 -33.79
CA THR A 63 46.59 -11.84 -33.64
C THR A 63 46.76 -11.26 -35.04
N GLN A 64 46.17 -10.10 -35.35
CA GLN A 64 46.74 -9.03 -36.20
C GLN A 64 45.73 -7.87 -36.31
N GLU A 65 46.00 -6.67 -35.77
CA GLU A 65 46.70 -5.53 -36.42
C GLU A 65 45.78 -4.84 -37.46
N TYR A 66 45.34 -3.57 -37.39
CA TYR A 66 46.02 -2.26 -37.31
C TYR A 66 44.94 -1.18 -36.95
N LYS A 67 45.11 -0.34 -35.92
CA LYS A 67 45.57 1.09 -35.96
C LYS A 67 44.94 2.04 -37.01
N ARG A 68 44.31 3.10 -36.45
CA ARG A 68 44.41 4.56 -36.77
C ARG A 68 43.69 5.09 -38.02
N THR A 69 42.66 5.93 -37.85
CA THR A 69 42.59 7.42 -37.73
C THR A 69 42.56 8.19 -39.06
N THR A 70 41.63 9.16 -39.07
CA THR A 70 41.68 10.53 -39.62
C THR A 70 41.56 10.82 -41.13
N GLU A 71 40.61 11.73 -41.38
CA GLU A 71 40.68 12.92 -42.25
C GLU A 71 40.49 12.83 -43.77
N ARG A 72 39.52 13.67 -44.21
CA ARG A 72 39.50 14.61 -45.36
C ARG A 72 40.14 14.20 -46.70
N ASP A 73 39.32 14.30 -47.75
CA ASP A 73 39.49 15.13 -48.97
C ASP A 73 38.15 15.00 -49.76
N ASN A 74 37.38 16.03 -50.14
CA ASN A 74 37.60 17.11 -51.10
C ASN A 74 38.01 16.68 -52.52
N ILE A 75 37.04 16.31 -53.37
CA ILE A 75 37.01 16.41 -54.85
C ILE A 75 35.51 16.36 -55.22
N ASP A 76 34.79 17.40 -55.64
CA ASP A 76 34.86 18.31 -56.80
C ASP A 76 34.67 17.66 -58.19
N ALA A 77 33.94 18.37 -59.04
CA ALA A 77 33.72 18.18 -60.48
C ALA A 77 32.88 16.97 -60.97
N GLY A 78 31.76 17.29 -61.62
CA GLY A 78 31.01 16.34 -62.43
C GLY A 78 29.73 16.87 -63.08
N SER A 79 29.70 18.14 -63.47
CA SER A 79 28.69 18.64 -64.41
C SER A 79 28.89 17.97 -65.77
N ILE A 80 27.89 17.21 -66.23
CA ILE A 80 27.76 16.84 -67.65
C ILE A 80 26.36 17.28 -68.09
N ASN A 81 26.36 18.49 -68.64
CA ASN A 81 25.54 18.88 -69.78
C ASN A 81 25.54 17.75 -70.83
N ASP A 82 24.36 17.37 -71.31
CA ASP A 82 24.21 16.99 -72.71
C ASP A 82 22.92 17.58 -73.26
N ASN A 83 23.04 18.85 -73.64
CA ASN A 83 22.30 19.43 -74.75
C ASN A 83 22.68 18.66 -76.02
N SER A 84 21.77 17.85 -76.54
CA SER A 84 21.83 17.42 -77.95
C SER A 84 20.73 18.13 -78.72
N LEU A 85 21.10 19.31 -79.23
CA LEU A 85 20.50 19.94 -80.40
C LEU A 85 20.37 18.88 -81.51
N LEU A 86 19.15 18.58 -81.94
CA LEU A 86 18.95 18.00 -83.27
C LEU A 86 18.98 19.13 -84.29
N ILE A 87 20.18 19.27 -84.85
CA ILE A 87 20.50 20.02 -86.07
C ILE A 87 19.60 19.51 -87.20
N LEU A 88 18.77 20.40 -87.74
CA LEU A 88 18.16 20.24 -89.06
C LEU A 88 19.27 20.16 -90.12
N PRO A 89 19.30 19.15 -91.02
CA PRO A 89 20.07 19.28 -92.23
C PRO A 89 19.25 20.10 -93.23
N SER A 90 19.58 21.38 -93.31
CA SER A 90 19.31 22.19 -94.49
C SER A 90 20.37 21.87 -95.55
N SER A 91 19.94 21.88 -96.81
CA SER A 91 20.73 21.87 -98.05
C SER A 91 21.42 20.56 -98.45
N ALA A 92 20.98 20.00 -99.58
CA ALA A 92 21.71 20.08 -100.85
C ALA A 92 21.13 19.05 -101.84
N ILE A 93 20.00 19.37 -102.47
CA ILE A 93 19.68 18.74 -103.76
C ILE A 93 20.14 19.74 -104.82
N SER A 94 21.31 19.43 -105.36
CA SER A 94 21.87 19.98 -106.57
C SER A 94 20.82 19.97 -107.67
N THR A 95 20.41 21.16 -108.10
CA THR A 95 19.78 21.40 -109.40
C THR A 95 20.82 21.08 -110.48
N PHE A 96 20.74 19.89 -111.06
CA PHE A 96 21.44 19.58 -112.30
C PHE A 96 20.69 20.27 -113.44
N ASN A 97 21.15 21.48 -113.77
CA ASN A 97 20.78 22.22 -114.96
C ASN A 97 21.33 21.45 -116.17
N ILE A 98 20.46 20.75 -116.91
CA ILE A 98 20.79 20.28 -118.25
C ILE A 98 20.37 21.39 -119.21
N SER A 99 21.34 22.21 -119.58
CA SER A 99 21.30 22.96 -120.84
C SER A 99 21.25 21.96 -121.99
N THR A 100 20.12 21.86 -122.68
CA THR A 100 20.09 21.36 -124.06
C THR A 100 19.60 22.50 -124.93
N GLU A 101 20.55 23.14 -125.59
CA GLU A 101 20.34 23.97 -126.76
C GLU A 101 19.52 23.20 -127.81
N SER A 102 18.47 23.88 -128.27
CA SER A 102 18.16 24.08 -129.68
C SER A 102 18.84 23.14 -130.69
N SER A 103 18.07 22.20 -131.23
CA SER A 103 17.91 22.10 -132.68
C SER A 103 16.72 21.21 -133.04
N ASP A 104 15.90 21.72 -133.94
CA ASP A 104 14.71 21.13 -134.52
C ASP A 104 14.85 19.67 -134.94
N LEU A 105 13.82 18.88 -134.63
CA LEU A 105 13.09 17.97 -135.53
C LEU A 105 12.39 16.85 -134.74
N GLY A 106 11.06 16.78 -134.83
CA GLY A 106 10.29 15.54 -134.67
C GLY A 106 9.35 15.46 -133.47
N THR A 107 8.08 15.80 -133.71
CA THR A 107 6.90 15.73 -132.82
C THR A 107 6.49 14.33 -132.34
N GLY A 108 7.36 13.31 -132.45
CA GLY A 108 7.12 11.93 -131.98
C GLY A 108 7.92 11.49 -130.74
N LYS A 109 8.94 12.25 -130.32
CA LYS A 109 9.82 11.88 -129.17
C LYS A 109 9.26 12.27 -127.79
N TRP A 110 8.36 13.25 -127.74
CA TRP A 110 7.79 13.77 -126.49
C TRP A 110 6.91 12.75 -125.75
N SER A 111 6.25 11.82 -126.45
CA SER A 111 5.45 10.78 -125.81
C SER A 111 6.31 9.74 -125.07
N ASN A 112 7.49 9.42 -125.59
CA ASN A 112 8.40 8.45 -124.98
C ASN A 112 9.21 9.02 -123.81
N THR A 113 9.61 10.29 -123.87
CA THR A 113 10.27 10.96 -122.75
C THR A 113 9.29 11.22 -121.59
N PHE A 114 8.03 11.56 -121.88
CA PHE A 114 7.00 11.74 -120.87
C PHE A 114 6.64 10.42 -120.15
N LYS A 115 6.53 9.30 -120.88
CA LYS A 115 6.34 7.96 -120.29
C LYS A 115 7.51 7.53 -119.41
N LYS A 116 8.75 7.75 -119.87
CA LYS A 116 9.95 7.45 -119.08
C LYS A 116 10.03 8.31 -117.81
N LYS A 117 9.69 9.60 -117.90
CA LYS A 117 9.63 10.49 -116.74
C LYS A 117 8.56 10.05 -115.73
N ASN A 118 7.37 9.69 -116.20
CA ASN A 118 6.29 9.20 -115.33
C ASN A 118 6.66 7.89 -114.59
N ILE A 119 7.40 6.99 -115.25
CA ILE A 119 7.92 5.76 -114.62
C ILE A 119 8.99 6.10 -113.56
N VAL A 120 9.88 7.05 -113.85
CA VAL A 120 10.91 7.52 -112.89
C VAL A 120 10.26 8.20 -111.69
N ASP A 121 9.28 9.07 -111.92
CA ASP A 121 8.52 9.76 -110.86
C ASP A 121 7.78 8.73 -109.99
N GLN A 122 7.18 7.69 -110.60
CA GLN A 122 6.53 6.59 -109.87
C GLN A 122 7.52 5.77 -109.01
N PHE A 123 8.73 5.49 -109.51
CA PHE A 123 9.77 4.82 -108.71
C PHE A 123 10.33 5.71 -107.60
N GLN A 124 10.44 7.02 -107.84
CA GLN A 124 10.83 7.99 -106.83
C GLN A 124 9.78 8.11 -105.72
N GLU A 125 8.50 8.10 -106.07
CA GLU A 125 7.39 8.07 -105.12
C GLU A 125 7.41 6.77 -104.31
N GLN A 126 7.58 5.60 -104.94
CA GLN A 126 7.73 4.32 -104.23
C GLN A 126 8.94 4.28 -103.29
N THR A 127 10.08 4.88 -103.67
CA THR A 127 11.25 4.94 -102.79
C THR A 127 11.06 5.93 -101.64
N ALA A 128 10.34 7.03 -101.85
CA ALA A 128 9.96 7.94 -100.78
C ALA A 128 8.97 7.30 -99.79
N ASP A 129 8.00 6.54 -100.30
CA ASP A 129 7.05 5.78 -99.48
C ASP A 129 7.73 4.68 -98.67
N MET A 130 8.65 3.93 -99.29
CA MET A 130 9.47 2.93 -98.61
C MET A 130 10.30 3.56 -97.47
N LYS A 131 10.98 4.68 -97.73
CA LYS A 131 11.75 5.41 -96.70
C LYS A 131 10.86 5.90 -95.56
N THR A 132 9.66 6.39 -95.88
CA THR A 132 8.68 6.85 -94.88
C THR A 132 8.18 5.69 -94.03
N ARG A 133 7.94 4.53 -94.65
CA ARG A 133 7.56 3.29 -93.96
C ARG A 133 8.68 2.78 -93.05
N ASP A 134 9.92 2.77 -93.52
CA ASP A 134 11.09 2.36 -92.73
C ASP A 134 11.33 3.30 -91.55
N TYR A 135 11.17 4.62 -91.76
CA TYR A 135 11.23 5.60 -90.69
C TYR A 135 10.16 5.36 -89.62
N LYS A 136 8.91 5.10 -90.02
CA LYS A 136 7.82 4.77 -89.08
C LYS A 136 8.10 3.49 -88.29
N LEU A 137 8.64 2.45 -88.94
CA LEU A 137 9.03 1.20 -88.28
C LEU A 137 10.19 1.40 -87.30
N ALA A 138 11.19 2.20 -87.65
CA ALA A 138 12.29 2.55 -86.76
C ALA A 138 11.81 3.35 -85.54
N LEU A 139 10.84 4.25 -85.73
CA LEU A 139 10.21 5.00 -84.65
C LEU A 139 9.43 4.06 -83.72
N HIS A 140 8.61 3.16 -84.27
CA HIS A 140 7.87 2.15 -83.49
C HIS A 140 8.80 1.25 -82.66
N ARG A 141 9.90 0.76 -83.24
CA ARG A 141 10.90 -0.03 -82.48
C ARG A 141 11.50 0.74 -81.31
N LYS A 142 11.86 2.02 -81.51
CA LYS A 142 12.37 2.85 -80.41
C LYS A 142 11.34 3.06 -79.30
N TYR A 143 10.06 3.22 -79.65
CA TYR A 143 8.99 3.32 -78.64
C TYR A 143 8.80 2.01 -77.88
N GLU A 144 8.83 0.86 -78.56
CA GLU A 144 8.76 -0.46 -77.93
C GLU A 144 9.95 -0.72 -77.01
N GLU A 145 11.17 -0.40 -77.44
CA GLU A 145 12.40 -0.52 -76.63
C GLU A 145 12.33 0.34 -75.36
N ASN A 146 11.81 1.57 -75.46
CA ASN A 146 11.59 2.45 -74.30
C ASN A 146 10.51 1.91 -73.34
N ILE A 147 9.45 1.28 -73.84
CA ILE A 147 8.42 0.67 -72.98
C ILE A 147 9.01 -0.56 -72.26
N VAL A 148 9.77 -1.39 -72.98
CA VAL A 148 10.42 -2.59 -72.43
C VAL A 148 11.48 -2.22 -71.38
N SER A 149 12.28 -1.17 -71.61
CA SER A 149 13.24 -0.70 -70.60
C SER A 149 12.52 -0.21 -69.35
N LYS A 150 11.45 0.58 -69.50
CA LYS A 150 10.68 1.07 -68.35
C LYS A 150 9.98 -0.05 -67.58
N LEU A 151 9.48 -1.07 -68.27
CA LEU A 151 8.93 -2.28 -67.63
C LEU A 151 9.99 -3.02 -66.80
N ARG A 152 11.20 -3.17 -67.35
CA ARG A 152 12.31 -3.84 -66.63
C ARG A 152 12.73 -3.06 -65.38
N ASP A 153 12.77 -1.73 -65.44
CA ASP A 153 13.06 -0.88 -64.29
C ASP A 153 12.00 -1.07 -63.18
N LEU A 154 10.72 -1.11 -63.57
CA LEU A 154 9.61 -1.35 -62.64
C LEU A 154 9.64 -2.76 -62.05
N GLU A 155 10.02 -3.77 -62.83
CA GLU A 155 10.20 -5.15 -62.33
C GLU A 155 11.34 -5.23 -61.31
N TYR A 156 12.45 -4.55 -61.57
CA TYR A 156 13.57 -4.46 -60.64
C TYR A 156 13.17 -3.75 -59.35
N GLU A 157 12.49 -2.61 -59.44
CA GLU A 157 11.96 -1.88 -58.28
C GLU A 157 10.97 -2.74 -57.48
N ASN A 158 10.08 -3.48 -58.16
CA ASN A 158 9.15 -4.40 -57.51
C ASN A 158 9.87 -5.55 -56.78
N SER A 159 10.92 -6.10 -57.39
CA SER A 159 11.75 -7.13 -56.77
C SER A 159 12.48 -6.59 -55.52
N LEU A 160 13.03 -5.38 -55.60
CA LEU A 160 13.69 -4.72 -54.49
C LEU A 160 12.72 -4.44 -53.33
N LEU A 161 11.54 -3.89 -53.63
CA LEU A 161 10.50 -3.63 -52.63
C LEU A 161 10.02 -4.92 -51.95
N LYS A 162 9.89 -6.01 -52.71
CA LYS A 162 9.57 -7.34 -52.15
C LYS A 162 10.65 -7.85 -51.21
N ALA A 163 11.94 -7.68 -51.57
CA ALA A 163 13.06 -8.06 -50.72
C ALA A 163 13.08 -7.24 -49.42
N GLN A 164 12.89 -5.92 -49.51
CA GLN A 164 12.80 -5.03 -48.35
C GLN A 164 11.61 -5.39 -47.44
N LEU A 165 10.45 -5.70 -48.02
CA LEU A 165 9.29 -6.16 -47.27
C LEU A 165 9.56 -7.48 -46.53
N ALA A 166 10.25 -8.42 -47.18
CA ALA A 166 10.61 -9.70 -46.57
C ALA A 166 11.62 -9.51 -45.41
N GLU A 167 12.59 -8.61 -45.56
CA GLU A 167 13.56 -8.26 -44.51
C GLU A 167 12.86 -7.64 -43.30
N VAL A 168 11.97 -6.65 -43.53
CA VAL A 168 11.18 -6.04 -42.46
C VAL A 168 10.29 -7.06 -41.76
N ALA A 169 9.65 -7.97 -42.53
CA ALA A 169 8.84 -9.04 -41.96
C ALA A 169 9.68 -9.97 -41.05
N ALA A 170 10.86 -10.40 -41.51
CA ALA A 170 11.75 -11.25 -40.73
C ALA A 170 12.25 -10.56 -39.44
N MET A 171 12.60 -9.27 -39.52
CA MET A 171 12.96 -8.49 -38.33
C MET A 171 11.82 -8.41 -37.32
N LYS A 172 10.58 -8.20 -37.80
CA LYS A 172 9.40 -8.16 -36.93
C LYS A 172 9.05 -9.51 -36.33
N GLU A 173 9.25 -10.61 -37.05
CA GLU A 173 9.08 -11.96 -36.49
C GLU A 173 10.07 -12.23 -35.35
N LEU A 174 11.31 -11.78 -35.49
CA LEU A 174 12.33 -11.91 -34.44
C LEU A 174 11.97 -11.06 -33.21
N GLU A 175 11.55 -9.81 -33.42
CA GLU A 175 11.06 -8.92 -32.36
C GLU A 175 9.86 -9.54 -31.61
N ILE A 176 8.88 -10.10 -32.34
CA ILE A 176 7.74 -10.81 -31.75
C ILE A 176 8.20 -12.03 -30.94
N GLY A 177 9.20 -12.77 -31.42
CA GLY A 177 9.78 -13.91 -30.72
C GLY A 177 10.42 -13.52 -29.39
N ASP A 178 11.16 -12.41 -29.36
CA ASP A 178 11.81 -11.93 -28.14
C ASP A 178 10.80 -11.34 -27.14
N LEU A 179 9.79 -10.61 -27.62
CA LEU A 179 8.67 -10.15 -26.78
C LEU A 179 7.91 -11.33 -26.16
N LYS A 180 7.66 -12.41 -26.90
CA LYS A 180 7.04 -13.63 -26.36
C LYS A 180 7.89 -14.28 -25.28
N LYS A 181 9.22 -14.33 -25.44
CA LYS A 181 10.13 -14.85 -24.41
C LYS A 181 10.13 -13.97 -23.16
N GLN A 182 10.12 -12.64 -23.33
CA GLN A 182 10.04 -11.71 -22.20
C GLN A 182 8.70 -11.85 -21.47
N LEU A 183 7.59 -11.99 -22.21
CA LEU A 183 6.27 -12.26 -21.65
C LEU A 183 6.27 -13.56 -20.83
N GLY A 184 6.78 -14.66 -21.39
CA GLY A 184 6.85 -15.94 -20.67
C GLY A 184 7.72 -15.91 -19.42
N LYS A 185 8.81 -15.11 -19.40
CA LYS A 185 9.61 -14.87 -18.19
C LYS A 185 8.80 -14.12 -17.13
N GLY A 186 8.08 -13.08 -17.53
CA GLY A 186 7.22 -12.31 -16.63
C GLY A 186 6.08 -13.14 -16.05
N GLU A 187 5.43 -13.96 -16.88
CA GLU A 187 4.35 -14.88 -16.45
C GLU A 187 4.88 -15.91 -15.43
N TYR A 188 6.06 -16.49 -15.66
CA TYR A 188 6.68 -17.41 -14.72
C TYR A 188 7.04 -16.76 -13.37
N GLU A 189 7.61 -15.55 -13.40
CA GLU A 189 7.93 -14.81 -12.18
C GLU A 189 6.67 -14.42 -11.39
N LEU A 190 5.61 -14.04 -12.11
CA LEU A 190 4.30 -13.75 -11.53
C LEU A 190 3.71 -14.99 -10.84
N GLU A 191 3.68 -16.13 -11.52
CA GLU A 191 3.15 -17.39 -10.95
C GLU A 191 3.93 -17.79 -9.69
N LYS A 192 5.27 -17.67 -9.72
CA LYS A 192 6.12 -17.94 -8.56
C LYS A 192 5.80 -17.01 -7.38
N ALA A 193 5.56 -15.72 -7.66
CA ALA A 193 5.17 -14.75 -6.64
C ALA A 193 3.77 -15.05 -6.06
N GLU A 194 2.81 -15.44 -6.90
CA GLU A 194 1.47 -15.84 -6.48
C GLU A 194 1.49 -17.08 -5.58
N GLN A 195 2.29 -18.09 -5.92
CA GLN A 195 2.46 -19.29 -5.09
C GLN A 195 3.09 -18.94 -3.72
N ALA A 196 4.11 -18.09 -3.70
CA ALA A 196 4.74 -17.62 -2.46
C ALA A 196 3.74 -16.82 -1.60
N PHE A 197 2.94 -15.96 -2.23
CA PHE A 197 1.89 -15.20 -1.56
C PHE A 197 0.80 -16.12 -0.98
N SER A 198 0.34 -17.10 -1.75
CA SER A 198 -0.65 -18.09 -1.32
C SER A 198 -0.16 -18.88 -0.08
N TYR A 199 1.10 -19.33 -0.11
CA TYR A 199 1.72 -20.00 1.03
C TYR A 199 1.80 -19.09 2.28
N ALA A 200 2.31 -17.87 2.11
CA ALA A 200 2.43 -16.91 3.21
C ALA A 200 1.06 -16.54 3.81
N ASN A 201 0.03 -16.43 2.98
CA ASN A 201 -1.33 -16.13 3.42
C ASN A 201 -1.95 -17.30 4.19
N SER A 202 -1.70 -18.55 3.76
CA SER A 202 -2.11 -19.75 4.49
C SER A 202 -1.44 -19.82 5.87
N GLU A 203 -0.15 -19.54 5.95
CA GLU A 203 0.61 -19.51 7.22
C GLU A 203 0.10 -18.41 8.16
N LEU A 204 -0.12 -17.19 7.64
CA LEU A 204 -0.69 -16.09 8.41
C LEU A 204 -2.09 -16.44 8.92
N LYS A 205 -2.93 -17.07 8.11
CA LYS A 205 -4.27 -17.50 8.52
C LYS A 205 -4.20 -18.49 9.68
N GLN A 206 -3.36 -19.52 9.58
CA GLN A 206 -3.17 -20.49 10.67
C GLN A 206 -2.66 -19.82 11.96
N ARG A 207 -1.75 -18.85 11.83
CA ARG A 207 -1.24 -18.09 12.98
C ARG A 207 -2.36 -17.27 13.63
N VAL A 208 -3.18 -16.59 12.83
CA VAL A 208 -4.34 -15.82 13.32
C VAL A 208 -5.32 -16.75 14.04
N ASP A 209 -5.65 -17.91 13.46
CA ASP A 209 -6.55 -18.89 14.08
C ASP A 209 -5.99 -19.41 15.42
N SER A 210 -4.68 -19.68 15.48
CA SER A 210 -4.02 -20.10 16.73
C SER A 210 -4.06 -19.00 17.80
N MET A 211 -3.80 -17.74 17.42
CA MET A 211 -3.88 -16.61 18.33
C MET A 211 -5.31 -16.39 18.82
N HIS A 212 -6.29 -16.49 17.95
CA HIS A 212 -7.70 -16.37 18.30
C HIS A 212 -8.11 -17.45 19.32
N ALA A 213 -7.67 -18.70 19.14
CA ALA A 213 -7.91 -19.76 20.12
C ALA A 213 -7.28 -19.44 21.49
N THR A 214 -6.05 -18.90 21.52
CA THR A 214 -5.41 -18.50 22.79
C THR A 214 -6.10 -17.32 23.47
N ILE A 215 -6.65 -16.38 22.70
CA ILE A 215 -7.42 -15.26 23.23
C ILE A 215 -8.71 -15.78 23.88
N LEU A 216 -9.40 -16.70 23.21
CA LEU A 216 -10.64 -17.28 23.72
C LEU A 216 -10.42 -18.07 25.02
N ASP A 217 -9.32 -18.83 25.13
CA ASP A 217 -8.95 -19.49 26.38
C ASP A 217 -8.64 -18.48 27.50
N ARG A 218 -7.91 -17.40 27.18
CA ARG A 218 -7.65 -16.32 28.14
C ARG A 218 -8.93 -15.63 28.60
N ASP A 219 -9.86 -15.36 27.70
CA ASP A 219 -11.15 -14.76 28.05
C ASP A 219 -11.96 -15.66 28.99
N LEU A 220 -11.94 -16.98 28.76
CA LEU A 220 -12.55 -17.95 29.68
C LEU A 220 -11.87 -17.92 31.07
N THR A 221 -10.54 -17.81 31.14
CA THR A 221 -9.85 -17.69 32.42
C THR A 221 -10.16 -16.38 33.14
N ILE A 222 -10.24 -15.27 32.40
CA ILE A 222 -10.62 -13.96 32.94
C ILE A 222 -12.04 -14.03 33.49
N GLN A 223 -12.96 -14.69 32.79
CA GLN A 223 -14.33 -14.87 33.26
C GLN A 223 -14.38 -15.66 34.58
N LYS A 224 -13.67 -16.79 34.67
CA LYS A 224 -13.57 -17.56 35.92
C LYS A 224 -12.98 -16.75 37.07
N LEU A 225 -11.97 -15.92 36.81
CA LEU A 225 -11.36 -15.05 37.81
C LEU A 225 -12.32 -13.95 38.27
N LYS A 226 -13.13 -13.40 37.37
CA LYS A 226 -14.20 -12.44 37.72
C LYS A 226 -15.26 -13.10 38.60
N GLU A 227 -15.72 -14.30 38.25
CA GLU A 227 -16.66 -15.06 39.08
C GLU A 227 -16.10 -15.32 40.49
N TYR A 228 -14.81 -15.70 40.59
CA TYR A 228 -14.14 -15.85 41.88
C TYR A 228 -14.04 -14.54 42.66
N GLN A 229 -13.71 -13.44 41.98
CA GLN A 229 -13.67 -12.10 42.57
C GLN A 229 -15.04 -11.71 43.14
N ASP A 230 -16.12 -11.95 42.41
CA ASP A 230 -17.48 -11.64 42.85
C ASP A 230 -17.85 -12.41 44.12
N ILE A 231 -17.50 -13.70 44.18
CA ILE A 231 -17.70 -14.54 45.38
C ILE A 231 -16.94 -13.97 46.58
N GLN A 232 -15.66 -13.61 46.39
CA GLN A 232 -14.83 -13.04 47.45
C GLN A 232 -15.36 -11.69 47.95
N VAL A 233 -15.86 -10.84 47.05
CA VAL A 233 -16.49 -9.56 47.43
C VAL A 233 -17.72 -9.78 48.31
N VAL A 234 -18.55 -10.79 48.00
CA VAL A 234 -19.70 -11.15 48.83
C VAL A 234 -19.25 -11.65 50.22
N GLU A 235 -18.22 -12.49 50.28
CA GLU A 235 -17.68 -12.99 51.55
C GLU A 235 -17.13 -11.85 52.43
N ILE A 236 -16.37 -10.92 51.86
CA ILE A 236 -15.87 -9.73 52.55
C ILE A 236 -17.03 -8.87 53.07
N CYS A 237 -18.10 -8.70 52.27
CA CYS A 237 -19.28 -7.97 52.69
C CYS A 237 -19.95 -8.63 53.91
N HIS A 238 -20.07 -9.96 53.90
CA HIS A 238 -20.60 -10.72 55.04
C HIS A 238 -19.72 -10.59 56.29
N LEU A 239 -18.39 -10.73 56.14
CA LEU A 239 -17.44 -10.55 57.24
C LEU A 239 -17.48 -9.13 57.81
N LYS A 240 -17.57 -8.11 56.95
CA LYS A 240 -17.72 -6.71 57.38
C LYS A 240 -19.02 -6.51 58.17
N LYS A 241 -20.13 -7.06 57.69
CA LYS A 241 -21.43 -6.99 58.40
C LYS A 241 -21.36 -7.68 59.76
N ARG A 242 -20.71 -8.84 59.85
CA ARG A 242 -20.44 -9.55 61.12
C ARG A 242 -19.56 -8.73 62.04
N ASN A 243 -18.50 -8.10 61.52
CA ASN A 243 -17.62 -7.26 62.33
C ASN A 243 -18.38 -6.06 62.91
N SER A 244 -19.20 -5.39 62.11
CA SER A 244 -20.06 -4.31 62.60
C SER A 244 -21.10 -4.78 63.64
N GLN A 245 -21.57 -6.03 63.57
CA GLN A 245 -22.42 -6.60 64.61
C GLN A 245 -21.64 -6.82 65.91
N LEU A 246 -20.42 -7.36 65.82
CA LEU A 246 -19.54 -7.55 66.98
C LEU A 246 -19.14 -6.22 67.62
N GLU A 247 -18.84 -5.20 66.80
CA GLU A 247 -18.57 -3.83 67.28
C GLU A 247 -19.75 -3.26 68.06
N LYS A 248 -20.99 -3.47 67.60
CA LYS A 248 -22.19 -3.09 68.36
C LYS A 248 -22.31 -3.84 69.68
N TYR A 249 -22.13 -5.17 69.67
CA TYR A 249 -22.15 -5.95 70.91
C TYR A 249 -21.07 -5.52 71.90
N LEU A 250 -19.88 -5.15 71.41
CA LEU A 250 -18.81 -4.63 72.24
C LEU A 250 -19.13 -3.23 72.80
N ALA A 251 -19.83 -2.40 72.03
CA ALA A 251 -20.30 -1.09 72.47
C ALA A 251 -21.45 -1.18 73.49
N ASP A 252 -22.30 -2.20 73.38
CA ASP A 252 -23.44 -2.44 74.28
C ASP A 252 -23.02 -3.07 75.63
N LEU A 253 -21.77 -3.54 75.75
CA LEU A 253 -21.25 -4.03 77.03
C LEU A 253 -21.04 -2.84 78.00
N PRO A 254 -21.47 -2.96 79.27
CA PRO A 254 -21.27 -1.89 80.23
C PRO A 254 -19.79 -1.58 80.37
N THR A 255 -19.46 -0.29 80.28
CA THR A 255 -18.06 0.16 80.35
C THR A 255 -17.50 -0.17 81.74
N ALA A 256 -16.20 -0.42 81.87
CA ALA A 256 -15.56 -0.71 83.17
C ALA A 256 -15.92 0.35 84.24
N ASP A 257 -16.02 1.62 83.84
CA ASP A 257 -16.47 2.72 84.69
C ASP A 257 -17.94 2.60 85.12
N GLU A 258 -18.83 2.11 84.24
CA GLU A 258 -20.25 1.87 84.58
C GLU A 258 -20.39 0.66 85.50
N PHE A 259 -19.58 -0.38 85.30
CA PHE A 259 -19.49 -1.50 86.22
C PHE A 259 -18.94 -1.07 87.59
N GLU A 260 -17.93 -0.20 87.62
CA GLU A 260 -17.41 0.37 88.86
C GLU A 260 -18.42 1.29 89.55
N ARG A 261 -19.14 2.14 88.82
CA ARG A 261 -20.22 2.97 89.37
C ARG A 261 -21.36 2.12 89.95
N THR A 262 -21.84 1.11 89.22
CA THR A 262 -22.88 0.21 89.72
C THR A 262 -22.38 -0.60 90.92
N LYS A 263 -21.13 -1.08 90.91
CA LYS A 263 -20.49 -1.72 92.07
C LYS A 263 -20.38 -0.79 93.27
N GLN A 264 -20.01 0.47 93.06
CA GLN A 264 -19.95 1.49 94.11
C GLN A 264 -21.34 1.83 94.66
N GLU A 265 -22.36 1.94 93.80
CA GLU A 265 -23.75 2.11 94.22
C GLU A 265 -24.23 0.92 95.05
N ILE A 266 -24.02 -0.31 94.58
CA ILE A 266 -24.31 -1.54 95.35
C ILE A 266 -23.57 -1.51 96.69
N SER A 267 -22.29 -1.11 96.72
CA SER A 267 -21.51 -0.98 97.94
C SER A 267 -22.07 0.07 98.91
N LYS A 268 -22.68 1.16 98.42
CA LYS A 268 -23.36 2.17 99.26
C LYS A 268 -24.67 1.64 99.84
N PHE A 269 -25.40 0.80 99.11
CA PHE A 269 -26.62 0.16 99.59
C PHE A 269 -26.37 -1.09 100.47
N GLN A 270 -25.20 -1.71 100.35
CA GLN A 270 -24.75 -2.88 101.11
C GLN A 270 -24.82 -2.71 102.64
N PRO A 271 -24.30 -1.63 103.26
CA PRO A 271 -24.43 -1.43 104.70
C PRO A 271 -25.88 -1.23 105.11
N ARG A 272 -26.72 -0.60 104.28
CA ARG A 272 -28.16 -0.44 104.54
C ARG A 272 -28.89 -1.78 104.52
N TYR A 273 -28.53 -2.65 103.59
CA TYR A 273 -29.03 -4.03 103.51
C TYR A 273 -28.58 -4.86 104.71
N ILE A 274 -27.30 -4.78 105.10
CA ILE A 274 -26.76 -5.48 106.28
C ILE A 274 -27.43 -4.96 107.56
N ILE A 275 -27.57 -3.65 107.75
CA ILE A 275 -28.24 -3.05 108.92
C ILE A 275 -29.70 -3.51 108.99
N ASN A 276 -30.44 -3.48 107.88
CA ASN A 276 -31.82 -3.98 107.86
C ASN A 276 -31.88 -5.48 108.16
N THR A 277 -30.94 -6.28 107.66
CA THR A 277 -30.88 -7.72 107.91
C THR A 277 -30.51 -8.03 109.36
N CYS A 278 -29.54 -7.31 109.93
CA CYS A 278 -29.17 -7.39 111.34
C CYS A 278 -30.30 -6.93 112.25
N SER A 279 -31.00 -5.84 111.91
CA SER A 279 -32.15 -5.35 112.67
C SER A 279 -33.31 -6.36 112.64
N LEU A 280 -33.58 -6.97 111.48
CA LEU A 280 -34.57 -8.04 111.34
C LEU A 280 -34.17 -9.26 112.18
N ASN A 281 -32.92 -9.70 112.09
CA ASN A 281 -32.40 -10.83 112.87
C ASN A 281 -32.41 -10.54 114.37
N PHE A 282 -32.12 -9.31 114.78
CA PHE A 282 -32.21 -8.86 116.16
C PHE A 282 -33.66 -8.89 116.65
N LEU A 283 -34.61 -8.43 115.84
CA LEU A 283 -36.04 -8.49 116.16
C LEU A 283 -36.53 -9.94 116.26
N ILE A 284 -36.07 -10.82 115.38
CA ILE A 284 -36.34 -12.27 115.42
C ILE A 284 -35.76 -12.88 116.71
N PHE A 285 -34.53 -12.52 117.07
CA PHE A 285 -33.88 -12.98 118.29
C PHE A 285 -34.63 -12.52 119.55
N PHE A 286 -35.01 -11.25 119.63
CA PHE A 286 -35.83 -10.74 120.74
C PHE A 286 -37.19 -11.42 120.81
N LYS A 287 -37.85 -11.65 119.67
CA LYS A 287 -39.10 -12.42 119.63
C LYS A 287 -38.90 -13.84 120.18
N ALA A 288 -37.81 -14.52 119.81
CA ALA A 288 -37.49 -15.85 120.30
C ALA A 288 -37.19 -15.88 121.82
N ILE A 289 -36.50 -14.86 122.35
CA ILE A 289 -36.29 -14.71 123.80
C ILE A 289 -37.61 -14.51 124.52
N PHE A 290 -38.46 -13.58 124.06
CA PHE A 290 -39.76 -13.37 124.70
C PHE A 290 -40.65 -14.61 124.63
N GLU A 291 -40.65 -15.34 123.51
CA GLU A 291 -41.33 -16.63 123.42
C GLU A 291 -40.76 -17.68 124.39
N ALA A 292 -39.44 -17.73 124.56
CA ALA A 292 -38.77 -18.63 125.50
C ALA A 292 -39.06 -18.24 126.96
N GLU A 293 -39.12 -16.95 127.29
CA GLU A 293 -39.43 -16.46 128.63
C GLU A 293 -40.90 -16.71 128.98
N VAL A 294 -41.83 -16.48 128.03
CA VAL A 294 -43.24 -16.86 128.15
C VAL A 294 -43.39 -18.38 128.35
N LYS A 295 -42.62 -19.21 127.63
CA LYS A 295 -42.56 -20.67 127.86
C LYS A 295 -41.97 -21.02 129.24
N SER A 296 -40.94 -20.32 129.70
CA SER A 296 -40.28 -20.56 130.99
C SER A 296 -41.14 -20.14 132.18
N LEU A 297 -41.95 -19.08 132.05
CA LEU A 297 -42.93 -18.65 133.05
C LEU A 297 -44.12 -19.62 133.09
N LYS A 298 -44.52 -20.15 131.93
CA LYS A 298 -45.50 -21.24 131.83
C LYS A 298 -44.99 -22.55 132.46
N TYR A 299 -43.69 -22.81 132.42
CA TYR A 299 -43.04 -23.99 133.02
C TYR A 299 -42.73 -23.82 134.53
N ARG A 300 -42.35 -22.62 134.98
CA ARG A 300 -42.15 -22.29 136.41
C ARG A 300 -43.42 -22.31 137.25
N LEU A 301 -44.60 -22.16 136.63
CA LEU A 301 -45.89 -22.39 137.27
C LEU A 301 -46.29 -23.88 137.34
N SER A 302 -45.57 -24.79 136.66
CA SER A 302 -45.87 -26.23 136.63
C SER A 302 -44.84 -27.12 137.36
N GLN A 303 -43.79 -26.56 137.96
CA GLN A 303 -42.75 -27.31 138.66
C GLN A 303 -42.29 -26.59 139.93
N ASN A 304 -43.12 -26.68 140.96
CA ASN A 304 -42.68 -26.70 142.35
C ASN A 304 -42.54 -28.19 142.70
N ASN A 305 -41.31 -28.71 142.79
CA ASN A 305 -40.87 -29.89 143.58
C ASN A 305 -39.49 -30.38 143.10
N GLY A 306 -38.55 -30.52 144.05
CA GLY A 306 -37.32 -31.32 143.94
C GLY A 306 -36.14 -30.56 143.34
N ASP A 307 -35.38 -29.83 144.16
CA ASP A 307 -34.13 -30.29 144.78
C ASP A 307 -32.95 -30.28 143.76
N SER A 308 -32.03 -29.32 143.88
CA SER A 308 -30.84 -29.40 144.76
C SER A 308 -29.89 -30.53 144.32
N ALA A 309 -28.60 -30.34 144.08
CA ALA A 309 -27.72 -29.20 144.25
C ALA A 309 -26.33 -29.55 143.67
N SER A 310 -25.54 -28.49 143.42
CA SER A 310 -24.06 -28.41 143.58
C SER A 310 -23.19 -29.14 142.52
N SER A 311 -22.03 -28.64 142.06
CA SER A 311 -21.20 -27.44 142.24
C SER A 311 -20.18 -27.51 141.07
N GLU A 312 -19.94 -26.47 140.25
CA GLU A 312 -18.84 -25.48 140.43
C GLU A 312 -17.45 -26.14 140.62
N SER A 313 -16.33 -25.77 139.99
CA SER A 313 -15.93 -24.54 139.28
C SER A 313 -14.44 -24.68 138.84
N ILE A 314 -14.01 -23.88 137.85
CA ILE A 314 -12.75 -23.06 137.83
C ILE A 314 -11.38 -23.81 137.76
N VAL A 315 -10.30 -23.40 137.09
CA VAL A 315 -9.91 -22.35 136.11
C VAL A 315 -8.51 -22.77 135.61
N ASN A 316 -8.20 -22.34 134.39
CA ASN A 316 -6.90 -22.12 133.73
C ASN A 316 -5.59 -22.21 134.57
N HIS A 317 -4.50 -22.71 133.95
CA HIS A 317 -3.39 -21.83 133.50
C HIS A 317 -2.35 -22.54 132.59
N THR A 318 -2.08 -21.90 131.43
CA THR A 318 -0.77 -21.60 130.79
C THR A 318 0.24 -22.65 130.28
N ILE A 319 0.94 -22.14 129.24
CA ILE A 319 2.30 -22.40 128.73
C ILE A 319 2.40 -23.40 127.56
N ALA A 320 2.70 -22.86 126.37
CA ALA A 320 3.71 -23.43 125.48
C ALA A 320 4.26 -22.31 124.56
N LYS A 321 5.58 -22.09 124.67
CA LYS A 321 6.42 -21.45 123.64
C LYS A 321 6.83 -22.54 122.63
N GLU A 322 7.51 -22.10 121.55
CA GLU A 322 8.17 -22.88 120.48
C GLU A 322 7.25 -23.07 119.25
N ASP A 323 7.59 -22.63 118.02
CA ASP A 323 8.86 -22.77 117.30
C ASP A 323 9.20 -21.57 116.38
N GLU A 324 10.33 -20.91 116.64
CA GLU A 324 11.16 -20.23 115.62
C GLU A 324 12.33 -21.17 115.26
N ASN A 325 12.16 -22.19 114.38
CA ASN A 325 13.30 -22.77 113.63
C ASN A 325 13.01 -23.78 112.48
N VAL A 326 11.78 -23.94 111.98
CA VAL A 326 11.51 -25.01 111.00
C VAL A 326 11.62 -24.58 109.53
N ASP A 327 11.83 -23.31 109.20
CA ASP A 327 11.67 -22.88 107.80
C ASP A 327 12.94 -22.59 107.00
N ILE A 328 14.12 -22.44 107.61
CA ILE A 328 15.33 -22.03 106.87
C ILE A 328 15.81 -23.11 105.89
N LYS A 329 15.77 -24.40 106.27
CA LYS A 329 16.24 -25.51 105.40
C LYS A 329 15.27 -25.80 104.25
N LYS A 330 13.95 -25.69 104.47
CA LYS A 330 12.94 -25.80 103.42
C LYS A 330 13.03 -24.62 102.46
N PHE A 331 13.20 -23.39 102.97
CA PHE A 331 13.44 -22.21 102.13
C PHE A 331 14.76 -22.29 101.35
N GLN A 332 15.82 -22.89 101.89
CA GLN A 332 17.08 -23.10 101.14
C GLN A 332 16.92 -24.07 99.97
N LEU A 333 16.19 -25.18 100.16
CA LEU A 333 15.88 -26.14 99.11
C LEU A 333 14.98 -25.53 98.03
N ILE A 334 13.96 -24.77 98.44
CA ILE A 334 13.07 -24.03 97.53
C ILE A 334 13.84 -22.95 96.78
N ASN A 335 14.74 -22.19 97.42
CA ASN A 335 15.58 -21.20 96.75
C ASN A 335 16.54 -21.85 95.74
N LYS A 336 17.11 -23.02 96.06
CA LYS A 336 17.96 -23.75 95.11
C LYS A 336 17.16 -24.22 93.88
N TYR A 337 15.98 -24.80 94.11
CA TYR A 337 15.08 -25.20 93.03
C TYR A 337 14.63 -24.01 92.16
N LEU A 338 14.23 -22.90 92.79
CA LEU A 338 13.85 -21.67 92.09
C LEU A 338 15.03 -21.04 91.33
N SER A 339 16.26 -21.14 91.86
CA SER A 339 17.45 -20.67 91.17
C SER A 339 17.78 -21.52 89.95
N GLU A 340 17.66 -22.85 90.04
CA GLU A 340 17.84 -23.76 88.91
C GLU A 340 16.75 -23.56 87.84
N GLU A 341 15.49 -23.37 88.26
CA GLU A 341 14.38 -23.10 87.34
C GLU A 341 14.51 -21.74 86.66
N ASN A 342 14.95 -20.69 87.38
CA ASN A 342 15.28 -19.40 86.79
C ASN A 342 16.40 -19.49 85.75
N GLU A 343 17.44 -20.28 86.00
CA GLU A 343 18.52 -20.51 85.02
C GLU A 343 18.02 -21.30 83.79
N ARG A 344 17.12 -22.27 83.95
CA ARG A 344 16.48 -22.96 82.82
C ARG A 344 15.63 -22.00 81.99
N VAL A 345 14.77 -21.20 82.63
CA VAL A 345 13.92 -20.21 81.97
C VAL A 345 14.78 -19.17 81.24
N LYS A 346 15.87 -18.69 81.85
CA LYS A 346 16.81 -17.75 81.25
C LYS A 346 17.49 -18.33 80.00
N LYS A 347 17.96 -19.58 80.05
CA LYS A 347 18.53 -20.27 78.87
C LYS A 347 17.49 -20.47 77.76
N PHE A 348 16.26 -20.83 78.12
CA PHE A 348 15.16 -20.95 77.15
C PHE A 348 14.84 -19.60 76.50
N LEU A 349 14.74 -18.53 77.29
CA LEU A 349 14.51 -17.17 76.81
C LEU A 349 15.65 -16.70 75.89
N GLN A 350 16.91 -16.95 76.25
CA GLN A 350 18.06 -16.64 75.42
C GLN A 350 18.05 -17.42 74.10
N SER A 351 17.69 -18.70 74.12
CA SER A 351 17.53 -19.50 72.89
C SER A 351 16.40 -18.98 72.00
N LYS A 352 15.27 -18.55 72.59
CA LYS A 352 14.17 -17.95 71.85
C LYS A 352 14.54 -16.58 71.28
N HIS A 353 15.27 -15.77 72.03
CA HIS A 353 15.76 -14.47 71.58
C HIS A 353 16.77 -14.62 70.43
N GLN A 354 17.70 -15.57 70.52
CA GLN A 354 18.64 -15.87 69.43
C GLN A 354 17.91 -16.26 68.13
N LYS A 355 16.90 -17.14 68.22
CA LYS A 355 16.09 -17.52 67.06
C LYS A 355 15.30 -16.35 66.49
N LEU A 356 14.80 -15.44 67.34
CA LEU A 356 14.11 -14.24 66.88
C LEU A 356 15.06 -13.32 66.12
N LEU A 357 16.30 -13.12 66.61
CA LEU A 357 17.32 -12.31 65.94
C LEU A 357 17.70 -12.88 64.57
N GLU A 358 17.86 -14.20 64.46
CA GLU A 358 18.12 -14.89 63.19
C GLU A 358 17.00 -14.65 62.17
N VAL A 359 15.74 -14.84 62.58
CA VAL A 359 14.57 -14.57 61.73
C VAL A 359 14.48 -13.09 61.33
N LEU A 360 14.84 -12.16 62.23
CA LEU A 360 14.86 -10.73 61.91
C LEU A 360 15.97 -10.40 60.90
N SER A 361 17.16 -10.98 61.05
CA SER A 361 18.28 -10.85 60.11
C SER A 361 17.91 -11.37 58.72
N ASP A 362 17.28 -12.56 58.65
CA ASP A 362 16.83 -13.15 57.39
C ASP A 362 15.76 -12.28 56.70
N LYS A 363 14.80 -11.76 57.48
CA LYS A 363 13.78 -10.84 56.94
C LYS A 363 14.40 -9.55 56.43
N GLN A 364 15.35 -8.97 57.17
CA GLN A 364 16.06 -7.77 56.76
C GLN A 364 16.83 -8.00 55.46
N HIS A 365 17.54 -9.12 55.35
CA HIS A 365 18.26 -9.48 54.12
C HIS A 365 17.32 -9.67 52.92
N ASN A 366 16.17 -10.33 53.12
CA ASN A 366 15.18 -10.50 52.07
C ASN A 366 14.60 -9.14 51.61
N ILE A 367 14.33 -8.22 52.55
CA ILE A 367 13.87 -6.87 52.21
C ILE A 367 14.90 -6.14 51.35
N GLU A 368 16.19 -6.21 51.69
CA GLU A 368 17.27 -5.61 50.92
C GLU A 368 17.38 -6.20 49.51
N GLN A 369 17.26 -7.53 49.37
CA GLN A 369 17.22 -8.18 48.06
C GLN A 369 16.03 -7.73 47.20
N TYR A 370 14.84 -7.63 47.79
CA TYR A 370 13.66 -7.14 47.08
C TYR A 370 13.80 -5.68 46.67
N GLN A 371 14.42 -4.85 47.52
CA GLN A 371 14.71 -3.45 47.18
C GLN A 371 15.69 -3.34 46.01
N HIS A 372 16.76 -4.15 46.01
CA HIS A 372 17.73 -4.18 44.91
C HIS A 372 17.07 -4.58 43.58
N ARG A 373 16.28 -5.66 43.58
CA ARG A 373 15.55 -6.11 42.39
C ARG A 373 14.57 -5.04 41.89
N LEU A 374 13.90 -4.34 42.81
CA LEU A 374 13.00 -3.25 42.46
C LEU A 374 13.75 -2.07 41.81
N THR A 375 14.96 -1.76 42.26
CA THR A 375 15.79 -0.71 41.63
C THR A 375 16.24 -1.12 40.23
N GLU A 376 16.67 -2.37 40.03
CA GLU A 376 17.06 -2.87 38.71
C GLU A 376 15.89 -2.85 37.72
N GLU A 377 14.70 -3.31 38.15
CA GLU A 377 13.50 -3.27 37.31
C GLU A 377 13.09 -1.84 36.97
N LYS A 378 13.22 -0.88 37.91
CA LYS A 378 12.99 0.54 37.64
C LYS A 378 13.95 1.11 36.59
N ASP A 379 15.23 0.72 36.65
CA ASP A 379 16.23 1.16 35.68
C ASP A 379 15.95 0.60 34.28
N ILE A 380 15.55 -0.68 34.20
CA ILE A 380 15.12 -1.31 32.95
C ILE A 380 13.89 -0.60 32.38
N ILE A 381 12.86 -0.33 33.20
CA ILE A 381 11.65 0.38 32.79
C ILE A 381 11.99 1.80 32.30
N SER A 382 12.89 2.50 33.00
CA SER A 382 13.38 3.83 32.61
C SER A 382 14.08 3.79 31.25
N GLY A 383 14.96 2.80 31.01
CA GLY A 383 15.62 2.60 29.73
C GLY A 383 14.65 2.30 28.59
N LEU A 384 13.70 1.38 28.80
CA LEU A 384 12.65 1.06 27.83
C LEU A 384 11.76 2.28 27.54
N SER A 385 11.41 3.06 28.56
CA SER A 385 10.61 4.28 28.40
C SER A 385 11.33 5.35 27.58
N LYS A 386 12.66 5.48 27.74
CA LYS A 386 13.47 6.38 26.89
C LYS A 386 13.50 5.90 25.44
N SER A 387 13.77 4.61 25.21
CA SER A 387 13.76 4.03 23.86
C SER A 387 12.39 4.15 23.19
N LEU A 388 11.31 4.01 23.94
CA LEU A 388 9.95 4.23 23.45
C LEU A 388 9.74 5.67 22.98
N LYS A 389 10.15 6.66 23.79
CA LYS A 389 10.06 8.09 23.42
C LYS A 389 10.89 8.43 22.18
N GLU A 390 12.07 7.84 22.04
CA GLU A 390 12.91 8.00 20.84
C GLU A 390 12.24 7.38 19.62
N ARG A 391 11.64 6.18 19.74
CA ARG A 391 10.87 5.60 18.63
C ARG A 391 9.66 6.46 18.27
N ASP A 392 8.94 6.98 19.25
CA ASP A 392 7.81 7.89 19.00
C ASP A 392 8.23 9.17 18.26
N SER A 393 9.42 9.73 18.57
CA SER A 393 9.93 10.89 17.85
C SER A 393 10.32 10.55 16.41
N THR A 394 10.94 9.38 16.16
CA THR A 394 11.25 8.93 14.80
C THR A 394 9.99 8.66 13.98
N ILE A 395 8.94 8.08 14.57
CA ILE A 395 7.64 7.86 13.91
C ILE A 395 7.03 9.20 13.50
N LYS A 396 7.06 10.21 14.39
CA LYS A 396 6.57 11.57 14.07
C LYS A 396 7.36 12.20 12.92
N GLN A 397 8.70 12.05 12.91
CA GLN A 397 9.54 12.55 11.81
C GLN A 397 9.22 11.87 10.48
N LEU A 398 9.04 10.54 10.47
CA LEU A 398 8.63 9.80 9.28
C LEU A 398 7.25 10.22 8.79
N GLN A 399 6.28 10.42 9.70
CA GLN A 399 4.96 10.94 9.34
C GLN A 399 5.04 12.33 8.70
N MET A 400 5.92 13.22 9.19
CA MET A 400 6.15 14.52 8.57
C MET A 400 6.76 14.37 7.17
N SER A 401 7.78 13.52 7.01
CA SER A 401 8.41 13.24 5.71
C SER A 401 7.41 12.68 4.69
N ILE A 402 6.55 11.74 5.10
CA ILE A 402 5.49 11.20 4.24
C ILE A 402 4.52 12.29 3.80
N LYS A 403 4.11 13.20 4.70
CA LYS A 403 3.26 14.34 4.34
C LYS A 403 3.95 15.26 3.33
N THR A 404 5.23 15.55 3.50
CA THR A 404 5.99 16.38 2.55
C THR A 404 6.08 15.73 1.17
N VAL A 405 6.38 14.42 1.10
CA VAL A 405 6.42 13.67 -0.17
C VAL A 405 5.03 13.60 -0.80
N SER A 406 3.97 13.43 -0.01
CA SER A 406 2.58 13.43 -0.51
C SER A 406 2.22 14.77 -1.13
N ASN A 407 2.60 15.88 -0.50
CA ASN A 407 2.38 17.22 -1.06
C ASN A 407 3.16 17.41 -2.36
N GLN A 408 4.44 16.99 -2.39
CA GLN A 408 5.24 17.05 -3.63
C GLN A 408 4.64 16.22 -4.76
N ASN A 409 4.10 15.03 -4.47
CA ASN A 409 3.41 14.22 -5.46
C ASN A 409 2.12 14.89 -5.97
N GLN A 410 1.40 15.60 -5.09
CA GLN A 410 0.23 16.37 -5.50
C GLN A 410 0.63 17.54 -6.42
N ASP A 411 1.68 18.29 -6.08
CA ASP A 411 2.19 19.39 -6.91
C ASP A 411 2.62 18.89 -8.30
N ILE A 412 3.30 17.75 -8.37
CA ILE A 412 3.71 17.11 -9.64
C ILE A 412 2.49 16.66 -10.45
N LEU A 413 1.44 16.15 -9.79
CA LEU A 413 0.21 15.74 -10.46
C LEU A 413 -0.51 16.95 -11.06
N GLU A 414 -0.59 18.06 -10.31
CA GLU A 414 -1.15 19.33 -10.78
C GLU A 414 -0.39 19.85 -12.02
N GLN A 415 0.96 19.87 -11.97
CA GLN A 415 1.79 20.22 -13.13
C GLN A 415 1.57 19.29 -14.34
N ASN A 416 1.38 17.99 -14.11
CA ASN A 416 1.13 17.03 -15.20
C ASN A 416 -0.21 17.32 -15.87
N ILE A 417 -1.25 17.63 -15.09
CA ILE A 417 -2.58 18.02 -15.61
C ILE A 417 -2.46 19.32 -16.42
N GLU A 418 -1.78 20.33 -15.90
CA GLU A 418 -1.55 21.60 -16.62
C GLU A 418 -0.83 21.38 -17.96
N LEU A 419 0.20 20.54 -17.99
CA LEU A 419 0.92 20.19 -19.21
C LEU A 419 0.03 19.42 -20.19
N GLN A 420 -0.80 18.48 -19.71
CA GLN A 420 -1.75 17.77 -20.55
C GLN A 420 -2.78 18.73 -21.17
N GLU A 421 -3.29 19.69 -20.40
CA GLU A 421 -4.18 20.73 -20.92
C GLU A 421 -3.50 21.59 -21.97
N LEU A 422 -2.25 22.00 -21.75
CA LEU A 422 -1.47 22.77 -22.73
C LEU A 422 -1.26 21.98 -24.02
N CYS A 423 -0.85 20.71 -23.91
CA CYS A 423 -0.71 19.81 -25.06
C CYS A 423 -2.03 19.65 -25.82
N ASN A 424 -3.16 19.52 -25.12
CA ASN A 424 -4.48 19.42 -25.74
C ASN A 424 -4.88 20.71 -26.45
N LYS A 425 -4.63 21.87 -25.85
CA LYS A 425 -4.84 23.19 -26.48
C LYS A 425 -4.02 23.32 -27.76
N LEU A 426 -2.73 22.96 -27.73
CA LEU A 426 -1.88 22.99 -28.92
C LEU A 426 -2.36 22.03 -30.01
N LYS A 427 -2.76 20.81 -29.66
CA LYS A 427 -3.33 19.85 -30.62
C LYS A 427 -4.60 20.39 -31.27
N LEU A 428 -5.49 21.01 -30.49
CA LEU A 428 -6.72 21.59 -31.00
C LEU A 428 -6.43 22.75 -31.96
N ASN A 429 -5.52 23.66 -31.59
CA ASN A 429 -5.10 24.76 -32.46
C ASN A 429 -4.44 24.26 -33.76
N GLN A 430 -3.66 23.19 -33.72
CA GLN A 430 -3.08 22.56 -34.91
C GLN A 430 -4.14 21.91 -35.82
N LEU A 431 -5.19 21.33 -35.25
CA LEU A 431 -6.31 20.79 -36.03
C LEU A 431 -7.10 21.92 -36.69
N ASP A 432 -7.38 23.00 -35.97
CA ASP A 432 -8.18 24.13 -36.46
C ASP A 432 -7.48 24.87 -37.61
N THR A 433 -6.16 25.09 -37.48
CA THR A 433 -5.34 25.68 -38.55
C THR A 433 -5.27 24.79 -39.80
N LYS A 434 -5.15 23.47 -39.63
CA LYS A 434 -5.18 22.52 -40.76
C LYS A 434 -6.53 22.55 -41.47
N VAL A 435 -7.63 22.44 -40.73
CA VAL A 435 -8.99 22.45 -41.30
C VAL A 435 -9.24 23.75 -42.08
N GLY A 436 -8.82 24.91 -41.55
CA GLY A 436 -8.95 26.20 -42.24
C GLY A 436 -8.20 26.25 -43.58
N LYS A 437 -6.96 25.74 -43.63
CA LYS A 437 -6.16 25.70 -44.87
C LYS A 437 -6.75 24.76 -45.94
N TYR A 438 -7.30 23.61 -45.54
CA TYR A 438 -7.98 22.71 -46.49
C TYR A 438 -9.28 23.31 -47.05
N GLN A 439 -10.06 24.01 -46.23
CA GLN A 439 -11.23 24.74 -46.70
C GLN A 439 -10.86 25.84 -47.71
N GLN A 440 -9.68 26.45 -47.56
CA GLN A 440 -9.16 27.41 -48.52
C GLN A 440 -8.80 26.76 -49.87
N ILE A 441 -8.13 25.60 -49.85
CA ILE A 441 -7.86 24.80 -51.06
C ILE A 441 -9.16 24.46 -51.80
N GLU A 442 -10.15 23.95 -51.07
CA GLU A 442 -11.44 23.53 -51.65
C GLU A 442 -12.15 24.70 -52.35
N LYS A 443 -12.16 25.88 -51.72
CA LYS A 443 -12.72 27.10 -52.30
C LYS A 443 -12.01 27.49 -53.60
N GLU A 444 -10.69 27.50 -53.61
CA GLU A 444 -9.91 27.88 -54.80
C GLU A 444 -10.02 26.86 -55.93
N LEU A 445 -10.05 25.54 -55.62
CA LEU A 445 -10.29 24.49 -56.61
C LEU A 445 -11.69 24.59 -57.22
N THR A 446 -12.71 24.79 -56.38
CA THR A 446 -14.09 24.97 -56.83
C THR A 446 -14.22 26.18 -57.74
N ARG A 447 -13.51 27.27 -57.42
CA ARG A 447 -13.42 28.45 -58.27
C ARG A 447 -12.77 28.13 -59.63
N CYS A 448 -11.63 27.44 -59.65
CA CYS A 448 -10.97 27.02 -60.90
C CYS A 448 -11.89 26.18 -61.79
N ILE A 449 -12.58 25.19 -61.20
CA ILE A 449 -13.47 24.29 -61.94
C ILE A 449 -14.63 25.08 -62.55
N LYS A 450 -15.20 26.03 -61.81
CA LYS A 450 -16.26 26.90 -62.34
C LYS A 450 -15.76 27.77 -63.49
N GLU A 451 -14.60 28.38 -63.34
CA GLU A 451 -13.99 29.23 -64.38
C GLU A 451 -13.60 28.43 -65.63
N LEU A 452 -13.13 27.19 -65.47
CA LEU A 452 -12.84 26.30 -66.59
C LEU A 452 -14.14 25.82 -67.28
N SER A 453 -15.14 25.43 -66.49
CA SER A 453 -16.45 25.02 -67.02
C SER A 453 -17.12 26.15 -67.81
N SER A 454 -16.94 27.40 -67.39
CA SER A 454 -17.46 28.56 -68.12
C SER A 454 -16.80 28.69 -69.50
N ILE A 455 -15.48 28.53 -69.58
CA ILE A 455 -14.72 28.54 -70.85
C ILE A 455 -15.15 27.39 -71.74
N VAL A 456 -15.28 26.18 -71.20
CA VAL A 456 -15.74 25.00 -71.96
C VAL A 456 -17.14 25.25 -72.56
N GLN A 457 -18.06 25.85 -71.79
CA GLN A 457 -19.39 26.20 -72.29
C GLN A 457 -19.34 27.25 -73.41
N ILE A 458 -18.45 28.25 -73.33
CA ILE A 458 -18.22 29.23 -74.41
C ILE A 458 -17.72 28.53 -75.67
N CYS A 459 -16.72 27.65 -75.55
CA CYS A 459 -16.18 26.90 -76.68
C CYS A 459 -17.26 26.02 -77.34
N ILE A 460 -18.08 25.34 -76.54
CA ILE A 460 -19.19 24.52 -77.04
C ILE A 460 -20.21 25.39 -77.79
N ALA A 461 -20.62 26.52 -77.21
CA ALA A 461 -21.56 27.45 -77.86
C ALA A 461 -21.04 27.93 -79.23
N ARG A 462 -19.75 28.28 -79.30
CA ARG A 462 -19.07 28.71 -80.53
C ARG A 462 -19.02 27.58 -81.58
N THR A 463 -18.69 26.35 -81.20
CA THR A 463 -18.68 25.21 -82.14
C THR A 463 -20.07 24.84 -82.69
N GLN A 464 -21.14 25.15 -81.94
CA GLN A 464 -22.52 24.94 -82.38
C GLN A 464 -23.07 26.10 -83.22
N GLY A 465 -22.27 27.14 -83.49
CA GLY A 465 -22.69 28.33 -84.25
C GLY A 465 -23.68 29.24 -83.50
N LYS A 466 -23.72 29.16 -82.16
CA LYS A 466 -24.55 30.03 -81.31
C LYS A 466 -23.69 31.10 -80.65
N ASP A 467 -24.25 32.29 -80.47
CA ASP A 467 -23.55 33.35 -79.75
C ASP A 467 -23.31 32.95 -78.28
N PRO A 468 -22.06 32.98 -77.79
CA PRO A 468 -21.75 32.70 -76.39
C PRO A 468 -22.39 33.74 -75.46
N ASN A 469 -22.80 33.29 -74.27
CA ASN A 469 -23.31 34.18 -73.23
C ASN A 469 -22.20 35.17 -72.81
N LEU A 470 -22.42 36.47 -73.04
CA LEU A 470 -21.44 37.53 -72.78
C LEU A 470 -21.07 37.64 -71.29
N SER A 471 -22.00 37.33 -70.38
CA SER A 471 -21.74 37.28 -68.93
C SER A 471 -20.76 36.16 -68.58
N LEU A 472 -20.80 35.06 -69.31
CA LEU A 472 -19.89 33.93 -69.14
C LEU A 472 -18.51 34.22 -69.74
N LEU A 473 -18.49 34.89 -70.90
CA LEU A 473 -17.28 35.32 -71.60
C LEU A 473 -16.48 36.34 -70.79
N LEU A 474 -17.18 37.30 -70.16
CA LEU A 474 -16.59 38.31 -69.30
C LEU A 474 -16.39 37.84 -67.84
N GLY A 475 -16.79 36.61 -67.52
CA GLY A 475 -16.58 36.02 -66.20
C GLY A 475 -17.43 36.61 -65.07
N LEU A 476 -18.59 37.18 -65.37
CA LEU A 476 -19.45 37.90 -64.42
C LEU A 476 -20.39 36.99 -63.61
N GLU A 477 -20.57 35.73 -64.01
CA GLU A 477 -21.35 34.76 -63.22
C GLU A 477 -20.48 34.06 -62.17
N ALA A 478 -20.46 34.60 -60.96
CA ALA A 478 -19.97 33.88 -59.79
C ALA A 478 -21.02 33.95 -58.68
N SER A 479 -21.78 32.87 -58.50
CA SER A 479 -22.45 32.62 -57.22
C SER A 479 -22.29 31.18 -56.77
N ASN A 480 -21.62 31.08 -55.62
CA ASN A 480 -21.88 30.24 -54.47
C ASN A 480 -22.28 28.79 -54.73
N SER A 481 -21.39 27.87 -54.36
CA SER A 481 -21.79 26.51 -54.03
C SER A 481 -21.24 26.16 -52.66
N SER A 482 -22.17 25.74 -51.81
CA SER A 482 -22.01 25.31 -50.43
C SER A 482 -21.09 24.10 -50.31
N THR A 483 -20.27 24.13 -49.26
CA THR A 483 -19.24 23.18 -48.86
C THR A 483 -19.85 21.89 -48.30
N ARG A 484 -19.34 20.72 -48.71
CA ARG A 484 -19.61 19.44 -48.04
C ARG A 484 -18.28 18.78 -47.65
N ASN A 485 -18.07 18.75 -46.34
CA ASN A 485 -16.95 18.15 -45.64
C ASN A 485 -16.65 16.71 -46.08
N GLN A 486 -15.38 16.46 -46.45
CA GLN A 486 -14.75 15.16 -46.23
C GLN A 486 -13.29 15.31 -45.77
N ASN A 487 -12.96 14.47 -44.79
CA ASN A 487 -11.71 14.37 -44.06
C ASN A 487 -10.50 14.18 -44.96
N ILE A 488 -9.48 15.04 -44.88
CA ILE A 488 -8.19 14.78 -45.53
C ILE A 488 -7.03 15.20 -44.64
N ARG A 489 -6.05 14.30 -44.58
CA ARG A 489 -4.85 14.30 -43.75
C ARG A 489 -3.66 14.46 -44.69
N GLY A 490 -2.98 15.59 -44.64
CA GLY A 490 -1.77 15.90 -45.41
C GLY A 490 -0.89 16.91 -44.66
N SER A 491 0.39 16.98 -45.02
CA SER A 491 1.38 17.85 -44.36
C SER A 491 1.13 19.33 -44.67
N GLU A 492 1.60 20.23 -43.80
CA GLU A 492 1.36 21.68 -43.94
C GLU A 492 2.06 22.31 -45.15
N ASP A 493 3.23 21.78 -45.53
CA ASP A 493 4.01 22.26 -46.68
C ASP A 493 3.36 21.87 -48.01
N ASP A 494 2.78 20.67 -48.10
CA ASP A 494 2.05 20.24 -49.29
C ASP A 494 0.82 21.12 -49.57
N VAL A 495 0.19 21.66 -48.52
CA VAL A 495 -1.02 22.49 -48.63
C VAL A 495 -0.71 23.86 -49.22
N GLU A 496 0.36 24.53 -48.78
CA GLU A 496 0.74 25.83 -49.31
C GLU A 496 1.22 25.74 -50.77
N ASP A 497 1.96 24.67 -51.09
CA ASP A 497 2.38 24.36 -52.46
C ASP A 497 1.17 24.09 -53.36
N ASN A 498 0.16 23.38 -52.85
CA ASN A 498 -1.07 23.11 -53.60
C ASN A 498 -1.88 24.39 -53.83
N ILE A 499 -2.01 25.29 -52.85
CA ILE A 499 -2.65 26.60 -53.04
C ILE A 499 -1.92 27.40 -54.13
N SER A 500 -0.59 27.40 -54.11
CA SER A 500 0.23 28.09 -55.11
C SER A 500 0.05 27.51 -56.52
N LYS A 501 -0.04 26.19 -56.65
CA LYS A 501 -0.35 25.51 -57.93
C LYS A 501 -1.76 25.85 -58.41
N ILE A 502 -2.76 25.88 -57.52
CA ILE A 502 -4.14 26.24 -57.85
C ILE A 502 -4.23 27.69 -58.34
N ARG A 503 -3.55 28.64 -57.67
CA ARG A 503 -3.48 30.04 -58.13
C ARG A 503 -2.82 30.17 -59.51
N ARG A 504 -1.81 29.35 -59.81
CA ARG A 504 -1.20 29.31 -61.15
C ARG A 504 -2.18 28.82 -62.20
N LEU A 505 -2.96 27.78 -61.89
CA LEU A 505 -4.02 27.28 -62.77
C LEU A 505 -5.09 28.35 -63.03
N GLN A 506 -5.51 29.13 -62.01
CA GLN A 506 -6.45 30.24 -62.21
C GLN A 506 -5.92 31.29 -63.20
N LEU A 507 -4.61 31.56 -63.14
CA LEU A 507 -3.96 32.51 -64.03
C LEU A 507 -3.90 31.98 -65.47
N GLU A 508 -3.64 30.69 -65.66
CA GLU A 508 -3.69 30.03 -66.98
C GLU A 508 -5.11 30.00 -67.54
N ILE A 509 -6.12 29.70 -66.71
CA ILE A 509 -7.55 29.72 -67.09
C ILE A 509 -7.97 31.14 -67.50
N SER A 510 -7.54 32.17 -66.76
CA SER A 510 -7.80 33.57 -67.13
C SER A 510 -7.18 33.92 -68.49
N LYS A 511 -5.92 33.52 -68.74
CA LYS A 511 -5.26 33.71 -70.04
C LYS A 511 -6.00 33.00 -71.18
N LEU A 512 -6.49 31.79 -70.94
CA LEU A 512 -7.31 31.06 -71.92
C LEU A 512 -8.61 31.80 -72.21
N ARG A 513 -9.25 32.39 -71.19
CA ARG A 513 -10.43 33.22 -71.37
C ARG A 513 -10.15 34.45 -72.22
N ASP A 514 -9.03 35.13 -71.98
CA ASP A 514 -8.60 36.29 -72.77
C ASP A 514 -8.41 35.90 -74.24
N GLN A 515 -7.71 34.79 -74.51
CA GLN A 515 -7.50 34.29 -75.87
C GLN A 515 -8.81 33.89 -76.58
N VAL A 516 -9.72 33.22 -75.88
CA VAL A 516 -11.03 32.84 -76.43
C VAL A 516 -11.87 34.09 -76.72
N SER A 517 -11.80 35.11 -75.85
CA SER A 517 -12.51 36.38 -76.01
C SER A 517 -11.93 37.19 -77.18
N GLU A 518 -10.60 37.23 -77.32
CA GLU A 518 -9.90 37.90 -78.42
C GLU A 518 -10.23 37.24 -79.77
N GLN A 519 -10.17 35.91 -79.83
CA GLN A 519 -10.58 35.18 -81.03
C GLN A 519 -12.06 35.38 -81.38
N TYR A 520 -12.93 35.47 -80.37
CA TYR A 520 -14.34 35.75 -80.59
C TYR A 520 -14.55 37.18 -81.13
N ALA A 521 -13.81 38.16 -80.61
CA ALA A 521 -13.83 39.52 -81.13
C ALA A 521 -13.31 39.60 -82.58
N GLU A 522 -12.24 38.87 -82.91
CA GLU A 522 -11.74 38.75 -84.29
C GLU A 522 -12.76 38.10 -85.23
N ASP A 523 -13.41 37.03 -84.82
CA ASP A 523 -14.40 36.32 -85.64
C ASP A 523 -15.63 37.19 -85.91
N ILE A 524 -16.14 37.91 -84.90
CA ILE A 524 -17.20 38.91 -85.12
C ILE A 524 -16.72 39.99 -86.09
N GLY A 525 -15.49 40.48 -85.93
CA GLY A 525 -14.89 41.48 -86.81
C GLY A 525 -14.77 41.01 -88.27
N LYS A 526 -14.49 39.72 -88.51
CA LYS A 526 -14.41 39.11 -89.85
C LYS A 526 -15.78 38.81 -90.46
N THR A 527 -16.80 38.57 -89.63
CA THR A 527 -18.17 38.19 -90.07
C THR A 527 -19.08 39.40 -90.25
N CYS A 528 -18.67 40.59 -89.79
CA CYS A 528 -19.37 41.84 -90.05
C CYS A 528 -18.94 42.39 -91.43
N PRO A 529 -19.76 42.32 -92.49
CA PRO A 529 -19.44 43.02 -93.73
C PRO A 529 -19.46 44.51 -93.41
N VAL A 530 -18.29 45.15 -93.48
CA VAL A 530 -18.21 46.61 -93.49
C VAL A 530 -18.89 47.06 -94.79
N GLN A 531 -20.15 47.45 -94.70
CA GLN A 531 -20.94 48.13 -95.72
C GLN A 531 -21.15 49.58 -95.33
#